data_AF-G9YWK9-F1
#
_entry.id   AF-G9YWK9-F1
#
_cell.length_a   1.000
_cell.length_b   1.000
_cell.length_c   1.000
_cell.angle_alpha   90.00
_cell.angle_beta   90.00
_cell.angle_gamma   90.00
#
_symmetry.space_group_name_H-M   'P 1'
#
loop_
_entity.id
_entity.type
_entity.pdbx_description
1 polymer ?
#
loop_
_entity_poly.entity_id
_entity_poly.type
_entity_poly.pdbx_seq_one_letter_code
_entity_poly.pdbx_strand_id
1 'polypeptide(L)'
;MGSNRKRPFGYRMELGEIVLHSTEAETVRWIYSSYLAGASYNALVDKLRERGIPYDGDKPWNKNMAARILADRRYTGEGGFPSIIPEVQFQMVQARRQERTTPCQKSPAQKELRKLCGGSPPAW
;
A
#
# COMPACT_ATOMS: atom_id res chain seq x y z
N MET A 1 -8.26 -8.23 15.48
CA MET A 1 -7.02 -8.05 14.69
C MET A 1 -7.13 -8.92 13.44
N GLY A 2 -6.84 -8.38 12.24
CA GLY A 2 -6.95 -9.16 11.01
C GLY A 2 -5.77 -10.12 10.87
N SER A 3 -6.03 -11.42 10.79
CA SER A 3 -5.00 -12.44 10.60
C SER A 3 -4.20 -12.17 9.32
N ASN A 4 -2.87 -12.23 9.42
CA ASN A 4 -2.01 -12.11 8.25
C ASN A 4 -2.17 -13.36 7.37
N ARG A 5 -2.39 -13.19 6.06
CA ARG A 5 -2.32 -14.33 5.11
C ARG A 5 -0.95 -15.00 5.23
N LYS A 6 -0.94 -16.34 5.17
CA LYS A 6 0.28 -17.16 5.20
C LYS A 6 1.18 -16.93 3.97
N ARG A 7 0.57 -16.51 2.86
CA ARG A 7 1.24 -16.21 1.58
C ARG A 7 0.89 -14.80 1.12
N PRO A 8 1.83 -14.09 0.46
CA PRO A 8 1.53 -12.82 -0.17
C PRO A 8 0.47 -13.00 -1.27
N PHE A 9 -0.38 -11.99 -1.42
CA PHE A 9 -1.44 -11.94 -2.43
C PHE A 9 -0.80 -11.81 -3.81
N GLY A 10 -1.30 -12.49 -4.85
CA GLY A 10 -0.64 -12.53 -6.17
C GLY A 10 0.11 -13.83 -6.44
N TYR A 11 0.24 -14.70 -5.43
CA TYR A 11 0.99 -15.95 -5.52
C TYR A 11 0.16 -17.14 -5.06
N ARG A 12 0.39 -18.28 -5.70
CA ARG A 12 -0.16 -19.58 -5.31
C ARG A 12 0.95 -20.64 -5.31
N MET A 13 0.66 -21.78 -4.67
CA MET A 13 1.54 -22.95 -4.71
C MET A 13 1.01 -23.89 -5.78
N GLU A 14 1.85 -24.27 -6.74
CA GLU A 14 1.58 -25.34 -7.69
C GLU A 14 2.74 -26.32 -7.68
N LEU A 15 2.46 -27.60 -7.39
CA LEU A 15 3.46 -28.68 -7.36
C LEU A 15 4.70 -28.41 -6.48
N GLY A 16 4.54 -27.64 -5.40
CA GLY A 16 5.65 -27.30 -4.49
C GLY A 16 6.43 -26.04 -4.91
N GLU A 17 6.09 -25.43 -6.03
CA GLU A 17 6.67 -24.17 -6.49
C GLU A 17 5.74 -22.99 -6.27
N ILE A 18 6.33 -21.82 -6.05
CA ILE A 18 5.59 -20.55 -5.94
C ILE A 18 5.40 -20.02 -7.34
N VAL A 19 4.15 -19.92 -7.77
CA VAL A 19 3.77 -19.42 -9.10
C VAL A 19 2.85 -18.22 -8.98
N LEU A 20 2.75 -17.45 -10.06
CA LEU A 20 1.85 -16.30 -10.12
C LEU A 20 0.40 -16.76 -10.18
N HIS A 21 -0.44 -16.18 -9.32
CA HIS A 21 -1.88 -16.24 -9.49
C HIS A 21 -2.30 -15.09 -10.40
N SER A 22 -2.54 -15.34 -11.68
CA SER A 22 -2.79 -14.31 -12.71
C SER A 22 -3.70 -13.16 -12.26
N THR A 23 -4.92 -13.46 -11.80
CA THR A 23 -5.90 -12.45 -11.36
C THR A 23 -5.43 -11.61 -10.16
N GLU A 24 -4.86 -12.25 -9.13
CA GLU A 24 -4.33 -11.54 -7.98
C GLU A 24 -3.08 -10.73 -8.35
N ALA A 25 -2.21 -11.27 -9.22
CA ALA A 25 -0.99 -10.61 -9.68
C ALA A 25 -1.28 -9.35 -10.53
N GLU A 26 -2.28 -9.41 -11.41
CA GLU A 26 -2.81 -8.25 -12.13
C GLU A 26 -3.33 -7.18 -11.17
N THR A 27 -4.01 -7.61 -10.11
CA THR A 27 -4.51 -6.71 -9.07
C THR A 27 -3.35 -6.04 -8.33
N VAL A 28 -2.27 -6.77 -8.01
CA VAL A 28 -1.05 -6.19 -7.42
C VAL A 28 -0.45 -5.13 -8.35
N ARG A 29 -0.28 -5.45 -9.65
CA ARG A 29 0.23 -4.46 -10.64
C ARG A 29 -0.64 -3.22 -10.67
N TRP A 30 -1.96 -3.39 -10.70
CA TRP A 30 -2.91 -2.28 -10.69
C TRP A 30 -2.83 -1.44 -9.41
N ILE A 31 -2.65 -2.06 -8.23
CA ILE A 31 -2.47 -1.37 -6.95
C ILE A 31 -1.21 -0.48 -7.00
N TYR A 32 -0.08 -1.03 -7.47
CA TYR A 32 1.17 -0.28 -7.59
C TYR A 32 1.03 0.91 -8.56
N SER A 33 0.50 0.67 -9.77
CA SER A 33 0.31 1.71 -10.77
C SER A 33 -0.66 2.80 -10.29
N SER A 34 -1.78 2.42 -9.68
CA SER A 34 -2.77 3.39 -9.17
C SER A 34 -2.24 4.21 -8.00
N TYR A 35 -1.46 3.60 -7.12
CA TYR A 35 -0.81 4.31 -6.03
C TYR A 35 0.21 5.33 -6.54
N LEU A 36 1.03 4.95 -7.53
CA LEU A 36 1.96 5.87 -8.19
C LEU A 36 1.24 6.98 -8.96
N ALA A 37 0.06 6.71 -9.51
CA ALA A 37 -0.76 7.72 -10.20
C ALA A 37 -1.40 8.76 -9.27
N GLY A 38 -1.45 8.55 -7.95
CA GLY A 38 -2.13 9.51 -7.08
C GLY A 38 -2.94 8.92 -5.95
N ALA A 39 -3.37 7.66 -6.09
CA ALA A 39 -4.45 7.13 -5.28
C ALA A 39 -4.10 7.10 -3.78
N SER A 40 -5.11 7.42 -2.95
CA SER A 40 -5.04 7.17 -1.51
C SER A 40 -5.33 5.69 -1.22
N TYR A 41 -4.95 5.20 -0.04
CA TYR A 41 -5.29 3.82 0.35
C TYR A 41 -6.80 3.57 0.35
N ASN A 42 -7.62 4.57 0.71
CA ASN A 42 -9.07 4.44 0.68
C ASN A 42 -9.58 4.30 -0.76
N ALA A 43 -9.11 5.15 -1.67
CA ALA A 43 -9.48 5.07 -3.09
C ALA A 43 -9.12 3.71 -3.71
N LEU A 44 -7.96 3.13 -3.33
CA LEU A 44 -7.59 1.78 -3.74
C LEU A 44 -8.57 0.74 -3.21
N VAL A 45 -8.89 0.78 -1.91
CA VAL A 45 -9.79 -0.17 -1.25
C VAL A 45 -11.20 -0.10 -1.84
N ASP A 46 -11.72 1.10 -2.11
CA ASP A 46 -13.06 1.29 -2.67
C ASP A 46 -13.15 0.64 -4.06
N LYS A 47 -12.15 0.90 -4.91
CA LYS A 47 -12.06 0.26 -6.24
C LYS A 47 -11.86 -1.25 -6.17
N LEU A 48 -11.13 -1.77 -5.19
CA LEU A 48 -10.95 -3.21 -5.00
C LEU A 48 -12.25 -3.90 -4.57
N ARG A 49 -13.07 -3.22 -3.75
CA ARG A 49 -14.41 -3.69 -3.37
C ARG A 49 -15.37 -3.67 -4.55
N GLU A 50 -15.37 -2.62 -5.35
CA GLU A 50 -16.18 -2.52 -6.58
C GLU A 50 -15.88 -3.65 -7.57
N ARG A 51 -14.60 -4.03 -7.71
CA ARG A 51 -14.18 -5.13 -8.59
C ARG A 51 -14.55 -6.52 -8.08
N GLY A 52 -14.99 -6.64 -6.83
CA GLY A 52 -15.39 -7.92 -6.23
C GLY A 52 -14.25 -8.93 -6.07
N ILE A 53 -12.98 -8.50 -6.11
CA ILE A 53 -11.83 -9.41 -6.00
C ILE A 53 -11.61 -9.74 -4.52
N PRO A 54 -11.75 -11.00 -4.07
CA PRO A 54 -11.57 -11.34 -2.67
C PRO A 54 -10.07 -11.29 -2.28
N TYR A 55 -9.77 -10.74 -1.11
CA TYR A 55 -8.39 -10.76 -0.59
C TYR A 55 -8.07 -12.07 0.12
N ASP A 56 -8.99 -12.57 0.97
CA ASP A 56 -8.84 -13.79 1.78
C ASP A 56 -10.17 -14.36 2.23
N GLY A 57 -10.72 -15.29 1.45
CA GLY A 57 -12.10 -15.74 1.60
C GLY A 57 -13.05 -14.56 1.47
N ASP A 58 -14.01 -14.46 2.38
CA ASP A 58 -15.07 -13.44 2.35
C ASP A 58 -14.70 -12.11 3.04
N LYS A 59 -13.41 -11.90 3.36
CA LYS A 59 -12.99 -10.68 4.06
C LYS A 59 -12.98 -9.48 3.12
N PRO A 60 -13.65 -8.37 3.47
CA PRO A 60 -13.61 -7.15 2.67
C PRO A 60 -12.22 -6.51 2.75
N TRP A 61 -11.83 -5.84 1.66
CA TRP A 61 -10.59 -5.07 1.60
C TRP A 61 -10.54 -3.98 2.67
N ASN A 62 -9.35 -3.76 3.25
CA ASN A 62 -9.08 -2.64 4.14
C ASN A 62 -7.73 -1.98 3.81
N LYS A 63 -7.52 -0.77 4.33
CA LYS A 63 -6.31 0.04 4.04
C LYS A 63 -5.00 -0.66 4.41
N ASN A 64 -5.01 -1.50 5.45
CA ASN A 64 -3.81 -2.20 5.90
C ASN A 64 -3.41 -3.32 4.91
N MET A 65 -4.38 -3.93 4.22
CA MET A 65 -4.09 -4.89 3.16
C MET A 65 -3.38 -4.22 1.99
N ALA A 66 -3.89 -3.08 1.50
CA ALA A 66 -3.24 -2.30 0.45
C ALA A 66 -1.85 -1.79 0.87
N ALA A 67 -1.72 -1.28 2.10
CA ALA A 67 -0.46 -0.80 2.64
C ALA A 67 0.59 -1.92 2.77
N ARG A 68 0.18 -3.14 3.11
CA ARG A 68 1.06 -4.31 3.16
C ARG A 68 1.52 -4.73 1.76
N ILE A 69 0.62 -4.75 0.79
CA ILE A 69 0.98 -5.05 -0.61
C ILE A 69 2.05 -4.07 -1.08
N LEU A 70 1.83 -2.77 -0.89
CA LEU A 70 2.77 -1.72 -1.29
C LEU A 70 4.10 -1.72 -0.50
N ALA A 71 4.20 -2.47 0.60
CA ALA A 71 5.41 -2.58 1.42
C ALA A 71 6.22 -3.85 1.15
N ASP A 72 5.65 -4.83 0.43
CA ASP A 72 6.21 -6.18 0.34
C ASP A 72 7.23 -6.29 -0.81
N ARG A 73 8.51 -6.46 -0.47
CA ARG A 73 9.61 -6.59 -1.44
C ARG A 73 9.55 -7.85 -2.28
N ARG A 74 8.81 -8.89 -1.85
CA ARG A 74 8.70 -10.15 -2.60
C ARG A 74 8.13 -9.96 -4.01
N TYR A 75 7.35 -8.90 -4.23
CA TYR A 75 6.83 -8.57 -5.56
C TYR A 75 7.90 -8.19 -6.58
N THR A 76 9.12 -7.84 -6.15
CA THR A 76 10.24 -7.56 -7.06
C THR A 76 11.03 -8.81 -7.45
N GLY A 77 10.73 -9.95 -6.82
CA GLY A 77 11.41 -11.23 -7.03
C GLY A 77 12.27 -11.68 -5.84
N GLU A 78 12.25 -10.93 -4.74
CA GLU A 78 13.00 -11.24 -3.53
C GLU A 78 12.56 -12.57 -2.91
N GLY A 79 13.52 -13.40 -2.48
CA GLY A 79 13.24 -14.67 -1.79
C GLY A 79 12.76 -15.80 -2.70
N GLY A 80 13.08 -15.76 -4.00
CA GLY A 80 12.70 -16.80 -4.96
C GLY A 80 11.25 -16.71 -5.45
N PHE A 81 10.56 -15.61 -5.16
CA PHE A 81 9.23 -15.34 -5.69
C PHE A 81 9.33 -14.92 -7.17
N PRO A 82 8.38 -15.32 -8.03
CA PRO A 82 8.30 -14.74 -9.36
C PRO A 82 8.04 -13.22 -9.28
N SER A 83 8.74 -12.43 -10.09
CA SER A 83 8.59 -10.97 -10.08
C SER A 83 7.24 -10.54 -10.68
N ILE A 84 6.51 -9.66 -9.97
CA ILE A 84 5.25 -9.06 -10.44
C ILE A 84 5.47 -7.63 -10.92
N ILE A 85 6.39 -6.90 -10.27
CA ILE A 85 6.73 -5.50 -10.56
C ILE A 85 8.25 -5.32 -10.69
N PRO A 86 8.72 -4.36 -11.48
CA PRO A 86 10.14 -3.97 -11.49
C PRO A 86 10.58 -3.37 -10.15
N GLU A 87 11.83 -3.58 -9.74
CA GLU A 87 12.42 -2.99 -8.52
C GLU A 87 12.31 -1.45 -8.53
N VAL A 88 12.46 -0.82 -9.70
CA VAL A 88 12.30 0.64 -9.86
C VAL A 88 10.91 1.10 -9.43
N GLN A 89 9.85 0.36 -9.82
CA GLN A 89 8.48 0.70 -9.46
C GLN A 89 8.27 0.58 -7.93
N PHE A 90 8.88 -0.43 -7.30
CA PHE A 90 8.85 -0.59 -5.86
C PHE A 90 9.54 0.58 -5.14
N GLN A 91 10.72 0.99 -5.60
CA GLN A 91 11.46 2.11 -5.03
C GLN A 91 10.68 3.43 -5.11
N MET A 92 10.03 3.71 -6.24
CA MET A 92 9.16 4.88 -6.41
C MET A 92 8.00 4.87 -5.40
N VAL A 93 7.38 3.71 -5.16
CA VAL A 93 6.33 3.56 -4.14
C VAL A 93 6.87 3.84 -2.75
N GLN A 94 8.06 3.33 -2.39
CA GLN A 94 8.64 3.59 -1.07
C GLN A 94 9.00 5.04 -0.86
N ALA A 95 9.57 5.72 -1.86
CA ALA A 95 9.86 7.16 -1.80
C ALA A 95 8.58 7.95 -1.51
N ARG A 96 7.52 7.70 -2.28
CA ARG A 96 6.21 8.34 -2.07
C ARG A 96 5.63 8.06 -0.69
N ARG A 97 5.81 6.84 -0.16
CA ARG A 97 5.35 6.50 1.19
C ARG A 97 6.12 7.28 2.25
N GLN A 98 7.43 7.40 2.10
CA GLN A 98 8.28 8.20 3.00
C GLN A 98 7.88 9.66 2.99
N GLU A 99 7.64 10.26 1.82
CA GLU A 99 7.15 11.65 1.70
C GLU A 99 5.83 11.86 2.45
N ARG A 100 4.90 10.90 2.36
CA ARG A 100 3.60 10.98 3.04
C ARG A 100 3.68 10.71 4.55
N THR A 101 4.64 9.91 5.01
CA THR A 101 4.83 9.64 6.45
C THR A 101 5.69 10.66 7.14
N THR A 102 6.56 11.35 6.40
CA THR A 102 7.41 12.41 6.96
C THR A 102 6.50 13.55 7.39
N PRO A 103 6.46 13.91 8.69
CA PRO A 103 5.68 15.06 9.12
C PRO A 103 6.17 16.27 8.32
N CYS A 104 5.26 17.03 7.70
CA CYS A 104 5.58 18.34 7.16
C CYS A 104 6.34 19.09 8.26
N GLN A 105 7.65 19.28 8.06
CA GLN A 105 8.53 19.80 9.08
C GLN A 105 8.10 21.24 9.33
N LYS A 106 7.30 21.45 10.39
CA LYS A 106 6.84 22.79 10.75
C LYS A 106 8.07 23.67 10.93
N SER A 107 8.10 24.80 10.23
CA SER A 107 9.22 25.73 10.34
C SER A 107 9.37 26.22 11.80
N PRO A 108 10.55 26.65 12.23
CA PRO A 108 10.73 27.25 13.55
C PRO A 108 9.72 28.38 13.81
N ALA A 109 9.43 29.20 12.80
CA ALA A 109 8.41 30.25 12.88
C ALA A 109 6.99 29.70 13.11
N GLN A 110 6.59 28.62 12.42
CA GLN A 110 5.29 27.97 12.64
C GLN A 110 5.19 27.33 14.03
N LYS A 111 6.30 26.82 14.57
CA LYS A 111 6.36 26.28 15.94
C LYS A 111 6.21 27.40 16.97
N GLU A 112 6.88 28.54 16.77
CA GLU A 112 6.77 29.70 17.65
C GLU A 112 5.36 30.34 17.61
N LEU A 113 4.77 30.52 16.43
CA LEU A 113 3.39 31.00 16.31
C LEU A 113 2.39 30.11 17.06
N ARG A 114 2.54 28.78 16.99
CA ARG A 114 1.69 27.85 17.75
C ARG A 114 1.86 27.99 19.27
N LYS A 115 3.07 28.27 19.76
CA LYS A 115 3.34 28.50 21.19
C LYS A 115 2.70 29.81 21.66
N LEU A 116 2.81 30.87 20.87
CA LEU A 116 2.27 32.19 21.18
C LEU A 116 0.75 32.24 21.13
N CYS A 117 0.12 31.48 20.24
CA CYS A 117 -1.33 31.51 20.02
C CYS A 117 -2.13 30.46 20.82
N GLY A 118 -1.52 29.68 21.71
CA GLY A 118 -2.22 28.84 22.69
C GLY A 118 -3.06 27.66 22.16
N GLY A 119 -3.27 27.50 20.86
CA GLY A 119 -4.09 26.43 20.29
C GLY A 119 -4.55 26.74 18.87
N SER A 120 -5.21 25.78 18.22
CA SER A 120 -5.79 26.01 16.89
C SER A 120 -6.84 27.14 16.98
N PRO A 121 -6.87 28.07 16.00
CA PRO A 121 -7.87 29.13 15.97
C PRO A 121 -9.29 28.52 15.97
N PRO A 122 -10.28 29.21 16.56
CA PRO A 122 -11.65 28.73 16.56
C PRO A 122 -12.12 28.50 15.12
N ALA A 123 -12.79 27.36 14.91
CA ALA A 123 -13.49 27.11 13.66
C ALA A 123 -14.70 28.05 13.61
N TRP A 124 -14.52 29.21 12.97
CA TRP A 124 -15.63 30.01 12.45
C TRP A 124 -16.02 29.48 11.08
#